data_AF-A0A162CR27-F1
#
_entry.id   AF-A0A162CR27-F1
#
_cell.length_a   1.000
_cell.length_b   1.000
_cell.length_c   1.000
_cell.angle_alpha   90.00
_cell.angle_beta   90.00
_cell.angle_gamma   90.00
#
_symmetry.space_group_name_H-M   'P 1'
#
loop_
_entity.id
_entity.type
_entity.pdbx_description
1 polymer ?
#
loop_
_entity_poly.entity_id
_entity_poly.type
_entity_poly.pdbx_seq_one_letter_code
_entity_poly.pdbx_strand_id
1 'polypeptide(L)'
;MDDVSLSIPLQILDNGVLAWGLAACGLAQLSKLVIELIVFRRWRPAVLIETGGMPSSHAALVSGTAAAVGWQEGFASSVFALAATVAFVVMYDASGVRRAAGFTAERLNALPESLWQTPFEKPLKERLGHSRKEVLVGSLLGPMIALLGLNFLGSPLQLTQLITNALG
;
A
#
# COMPACT_ATOMS: atom_id res chain seq x y z
N MET A 1 -4.51 15.27 -38.44
CA MET A 1 -5.26 15.34 -37.17
C MET A 1 -4.22 14.95 -36.15
N ASP A 2 -3.56 15.97 -35.60
CA ASP A 2 -2.31 15.79 -34.89
C ASP A 2 -2.56 14.98 -33.63
N ASP A 3 -1.91 13.82 -33.52
CA ASP A 3 -1.78 13.09 -32.27
C ASP A 3 -1.13 14.04 -31.28
N VAL A 4 -1.94 14.67 -30.42
CA VAL A 4 -1.45 15.35 -29.23
C VAL A 4 -0.91 14.26 -28.33
N SER A 5 0.32 13.83 -28.61
CA SER A 5 1.09 12.97 -27.73
C SER A 5 1.18 13.71 -26.39
N LEU A 6 0.51 13.17 -25.37
CA LEU A 6 0.58 13.70 -24.02
C LEU A 6 2.05 13.86 -23.66
N SER A 7 2.42 14.96 -23.00
CA SER A 7 3.79 15.11 -22.49
C SER A 7 4.11 13.93 -21.57
N ILE A 8 5.37 13.49 -21.52
CA ILE A 8 5.80 12.36 -20.68
C ILE A 8 5.28 12.48 -19.22
N PRO A 9 5.34 13.67 -18.57
CA PRO A 9 4.76 13.83 -17.23
C PRO A 9 3.26 13.52 -17.19
N LEU A 10 2.51 13.94 -18.20
CA LEU A 10 1.07 13.73 -18.27
C LEU A 10 0.71 12.26 -18.56
N GLN A 11 1.53 11.54 -19.33
CA GLN A 11 1.39 10.08 -19.51
C GLN A 11 1.59 9.31 -18.19
N ILE A 12 2.55 9.74 -17.37
CA ILE A 12 2.78 9.14 -16.04
C ILE A 12 1.58 9.40 -15.13
N LEU A 13 1.03 10.63 -15.17
CA LEU A 13 -0.15 10.99 -14.38
C LEU A 13 -1.42 10.28 -14.85
N ASP A 14 -1.55 9.98 -16.15
CA ASP A 14 -2.69 9.23 -16.70
C ASP A 14 -2.55 7.71 -16.58
N ASN A 15 -1.42 7.22 -16.05
CA ASN A 15 -1.23 5.79 -15.88
C ASN A 15 -2.23 5.24 -14.83
N GLY A 16 -3.33 4.66 -15.31
CA GLY A 16 -4.40 4.14 -14.47
C GLY A 16 -3.94 3.07 -13.49
N VAL A 17 -3.01 2.20 -13.89
CA VAL A 17 -2.42 1.19 -13.00
C VAL A 17 -1.71 1.85 -11.81
N LEU A 18 -0.86 2.83 -12.09
CA LEU A 18 -0.12 3.55 -11.06
C LEU A 18 -1.07 4.35 -10.15
N ALA A 19 -1.97 5.13 -10.76
CA ALA A 19 -2.90 5.99 -10.04
C ALA A 19 -3.80 5.19 -9.10
N TRP A 20 -4.39 4.09 -9.58
CA TRP A 20 -5.28 3.26 -8.77
C TRP A 20 -4.53 2.40 -7.74
N GLY A 21 -3.30 1.96 -8.03
CA GLY A 21 -2.43 1.35 -7.03
C GLY A 21 -2.10 2.31 -5.88
N LEU A 22 -1.74 3.56 -6.21
CA LEU A 22 -1.49 4.61 -5.22
C LEU A 22 -2.76 4.99 -4.46
N ALA A 23 -3.90 5.06 -5.12
CA ALA A 23 -5.19 5.30 -4.48
C ALA A 23 -5.52 4.17 -3.49
N ALA A 24 -5.28 2.91 -3.85
CA ALA A 24 -5.45 1.78 -2.94
C ALA A 24 -4.54 1.87 -1.72
N CYS A 25 -3.28 2.26 -1.91
CA CYS A 25 -2.34 2.53 -0.82
C CYS A 25 -2.84 3.64 0.11
N GLY A 26 -3.24 4.78 -0.46
CA GLY A 26 -3.72 5.95 0.26
C GLY A 26 -4.99 5.65 1.05
N LEU A 27 -5.97 4.99 0.42
CA LEU A 27 -7.22 4.58 1.07
C LEU A 27 -6.98 3.55 2.18
N ALA A 28 -6.07 2.58 1.98
CA ALA A 28 -5.66 1.67 3.04
C ALA A 28 -5.04 2.43 4.22
N GLN A 29 -4.20 3.43 3.96
CA GLN A 29 -3.58 4.24 5.01
C GLN A 29 -4.63 5.10 5.75
N LEU A 30 -5.51 5.80 5.02
CA LEU A 30 -6.61 6.58 5.60
C LEU A 30 -7.56 5.71 6.43
N SER A 31 -7.84 4.49 5.98
CA SER A 31 -8.70 3.55 6.71
C SER A 31 -8.16 3.22 8.11
N LYS A 32 -6.83 3.25 8.33
CA LYS A 32 -6.24 3.07 9.67
C LYS A 32 -6.66 4.17 10.63
N LEU A 33 -6.65 5.43 10.18
CA LEU A 33 -7.11 6.56 10.99
C LEU A 33 -8.61 6.45 11.28
N VAL A 34 -9.40 6.03 10.29
CA VAL A 34 -10.84 5.80 10.45
C VAL A 34 -11.11 4.68 11.47
N ILE A 35 -10.38 3.58 11.41
CA ILE A 35 -10.48 2.48 12.38
C ILE A 35 -10.10 2.98 13.79
N GLU A 36 -9.02 3.75 13.92
CA GLU A 36 -8.58 4.32 15.20
C GLU A 36 -9.64 5.24 15.82
N LEU A 37 -10.29 6.05 14.98
CA LEU A 37 -11.31 6.99 15.41
C LEU A 37 -12.64 6.30 15.75
N ILE A 38 -13.10 5.35 14.93
CA ILE A 38 -14.44 4.74 15.08
C ILE A 38 -14.41 3.56 16.05
N VAL A 39 -13.45 2.64 15.89
CA VAL A 39 -13.38 1.40 16.65
C VAL A 39 -12.71 1.65 18.01
N PHE A 40 -11.56 2.31 17.99
CA PHE A 40 -10.79 2.56 19.21
C PHE A 40 -11.15 3.87 19.92
N ARG A 41 -11.99 4.72 19.28
CA ARG A 41 -12.42 6.04 19.80
C ARG A 41 -11.26 6.93 20.22
N ARG A 42 -10.18 6.91 19.45
CA ARG A 42 -8.95 7.67 19.70
C ARG A 42 -8.59 8.50 18.49
N TRP A 43 -8.32 9.78 18.72
CA TRP A 43 -7.72 10.63 17.71
C TRP A 43 -6.21 10.47 17.73
N ARG A 44 -5.66 9.63 16.82
CA ARG A 44 -4.22 9.39 16.70
C ARG A 44 -3.76 9.47 15.24
N PRO A 45 -3.58 10.67 14.67
CA PRO A 45 -3.11 10.85 13.30
C PRO A 45 -1.70 10.26 13.06
N ALA A 46 -0.92 10.06 14.12
CA ALA A 46 0.38 9.37 14.06
C ALA A 46 0.31 7.99 13.39
N VAL A 47 -0.82 7.29 13.45
CA VAL A 47 -1.03 5.99 12.78
C VAL A 47 -0.83 6.05 11.26
N LEU A 48 -0.94 7.24 10.67
CA LEU A 48 -0.71 7.47 9.24
C LEU A 48 0.78 7.48 8.87
N ILE A 49 1.68 7.62 9.84
CA ILE A 49 3.14 7.70 9.63
C ILE A 49 3.86 6.53 10.34
N GLU A 50 3.22 5.93 11.34
CA GLU A 50 3.71 4.72 12.01
C GLU A 50 3.76 3.50 11.07
N THR A 51 4.74 2.62 11.31
CA THR A 51 4.87 1.34 10.61
C THR A 51 3.95 0.27 11.22
N GLY A 52 3.29 -0.53 10.38
CA GLY A 52 2.36 -1.59 10.81
C GLY A 52 0.88 -1.18 10.76
N GLY A 53 0.03 -1.97 11.43
CA GLY A 53 -1.42 -1.76 11.53
C GLY A 53 -2.24 -2.41 10.43
N MET A 54 -3.55 -2.55 10.68
CA MET A 54 -4.52 -3.12 9.74
C MET A 54 -5.32 -2.00 9.05
N PRO A 55 -5.51 -2.04 7.72
CA PRO A 55 -4.92 -2.96 6.73
C PRO A 55 -3.50 -2.58 6.31
N SER A 56 -2.75 -3.51 5.70
CA SER A 56 -1.42 -3.19 5.16
C SER A 56 -1.52 -2.38 3.87
N SER A 57 -1.05 -1.13 3.90
CA SER A 57 -1.04 -0.21 2.75
C SER A 57 -0.05 -0.63 1.65
N HIS A 58 1.11 -1.18 2.02
CA HIS A 58 2.06 -1.74 1.06
C HIS A 58 1.49 -2.96 0.35
N ALA A 59 0.81 -3.85 1.08
CA ALA A 59 0.13 -4.99 0.47
C ALA A 59 -0.98 -4.53 -0.48
N ALA A 60 -1.79 -3.54 -0.09
CA ALA A 60 -2.84 -2.96 -0.94
C ALA A 60 -2.26 -2.32 -2.21
N LEU A 61 -1.14 -1.60 -2.11
CA LEU A 61 -0.43 -1.03 -3.25
C LEU A 61 -0.03 -2.12 -4.25
N VAL A 62 0.84 -3.06 -3.83
CA VAL A 62 1.45 -4.00 -4.78
C VAL A 62 0.45 -5.00 -5.35
N SER A 63 -0.53 -5.44 -4.55
CA SER A 63 -1.59 -6.33 -5.03
C SER A 63 -2.59 -5.62 -5.94
N GLY A 64 -2.95 -4.36 -5.62
CA GLY A 64 -3.80 -3.53 -6.47
C GLY A 64 -3.14 -3.22 -7.80
N THR A 65 -1.86 -2.84 -7.78
CA THR A 65 -1.05 -2.65 -9.00
C THR A 65 -0.99 -3.94 -9.83
N ALA A 66 -0.69 -5.09 -9.23
CA ALA A 66 -0.63 -6.36 -9.96
C ALA A 66 -1.99 -6.72 -10.59
N ALA A 67 -3.10 -6.54 -9.86
CA ALA A 67 -4.44 -6.78 -10.38
C ALA A 67 -4.79 -5.81 -11.54
N ALA A 68 -4.45 -4.53 -11.39
CA ALA A 68 -4.66 -3.51 -12.43
C ALA A 68 -3.84 -3.81 -13.70
N VAL A 69 -2.58 -4.25 -13.57
CA VAL A 69 -1.78 -4.73 -14.71
C VAL A 69 -2.45 -5.93 -15.37
N GLY A 70 -2.89 -6.92 -14.58
CA GLY A 70 -3.57 -8.10 -15.13
C GLY A 70 -4.88 -7.76 -15.84
N TRP A 71 -5.56 -6.70 -15.39
CA TRP A 71 -6.78 -6.18 -16.01
C TRP A 71 -6.52 -5.46 -17.34
N GLN A 72 -5.48 -4.62 -17.41
CA GLN A 72 -5.20 -3.82 -18.62
C GLN A 72 -4.36 -4.58 -19.66
N GLU A 73 -3.31 -5.27 -19.24
CA GLU A 73 -2.33 -5.95 -20.10
C GLU A 73 -2.62 -7.46 -20.25
N GLY A 74 -3.58 -7.98 -19.47
CA GLY A 74 -3.92 -9.39 -19.42
C GLY A 74 -3.06 -10.20 -18.44
N PHE A 75 -3.68 -11.18 -17.80
CA PHE A 75 -3.04 -12.06 -16.81
C PHE A 75 -1.97 -13.02 -17.39
N ALA A 76 -1.91 -13.17 -18.71
CA ALA A 76 -0.86 -13.95 -19.38
C ALA A 76 0.37 -13.12 -19.76
N SER A 77 0.35 -11.79 -19.54
CA SER A 77 1.46 -10.90 -19.91
C SER A 77 2.67 -11.09 -19.00
N SER A 78 3.87 -10.87 -19.57
CA SER A 78 5.12 -10.82 -18.80
C SER A 78 5.12 -9.69 -17.77
N VAL A 79 4.42 -8.59 -18.06
CA VAL A 79 4.27 -7.44 -17.15
C VAL A 79 3.44 -7.82 -15.92
N PHE A 80 2.34 -8.56 -16.10
CA PHE A 80 1.58 -9.11 -14.98
C PHE A 80 2.42 -10.08 -14.15
N ALA A 81 3.14 -11.00 -14.80
CA ALA A 81 4.01 -11.94 -14.11
C ALA A 81 5.07 -11.23 -13.23
N LEU A 82 5.68 -10.16 -13.76
CA LEU A 82 6.61 -9.31 -13.02
C LEU A 82 5.92 -8.62 -11.83
N ALA A 83 4.78 -7.97 -12.06
CA ALA A 83 4.04 -7.25 -11.01
C ALA A 83 3.58 -8.18 -9.89
N ALA A 84 3.04 -9.36 -10.24
CA ALA A 84 2.63 -10.38 -9.29
C ALA A 84 3.82 -10.93 -8.48
N THR A 85 4.95 -11.19 -9.14
CA THR A 85 6.18 -11.65 -8.47
C THR A 85 6.66 -10.62 -7.44
N VAL A 86 6.74 -9.34 -7.84
CA VAL A 86 7.09 -8.25 -6.93
C VAL A 86 6.11 -8.15 -5.76
N ALA A 87 4.80 -8.29 -6.03
CA ALA A 87 3.78 -8.28 -4.98
C ALA A 87 4.00 -9.40 -3.95
N PHE A 88 4.27 -10.63 -4.41
CA PHE A 88 4.57 -11.74 -3.51
C PHE A 88 5.83 -11.50 -2.67
N VAL A 89 6.92 -11.03 -3.29
CA VAL A 89 8.17 -10.72 -2.59
C VAL A 89 7.95 -9.67 -1.50
N VAL A 90 7.29 -8.56 -1.82
CA VAL A 90 7.02 -7.46 -0.87
C VAL A 90 6.13 -7.94 0.29
N MET A 91 5.08 -8.72 0.00
CA MET A 91 4.18 -9.25 1.03
C MET A 91 4.84 -10.30 1.93
N TYR A 92 5.68 -11.15 1.36
CA TYR A 92 6.45 -12.15 2.11
C TYR A 92 7.46 -11.49 3.03
N ASP A 93 8.24 -10.53 2.52
CA ASP A 93 9.21 -9.77 3.31
C ASP A 93 8.52 -9.01 4.46
N ALA A 94 7.39 -8.34 4.18
CA ALA A 94 6.64 -7.57 5.18
C ALA A 94 6.10 -8.43 6.34
N SER A 95 5.64 -9.65 6.05
CA SER A 95 5.00 -10.52 7.05
C SER A 95 5.92 -11.59 7.65
N GLY A 96 7.03 -11.89 6.98
CA GLY A 96 8.05 -12.85 7.40
C GLY A 96 9.25 -12.15 8.02
N VAL A 97 10.17 -11.67 7.18
CA VAL A 97 11.50 -11.20 7.57
C VAL A 97 11.42 -9.99 8.50
N ARG A 98 10.69 -8.94 8.10
CA ARG A 98 10.57 -7.72 8.92
C ARG A 98 9.83 -7.98 10.23
N ARG A 99 8.87 -8.91 10.25
CA ARG A 99 8.18 -9.29 11.47
C ARG A 99 9.10 -10.07 12.43
N ALA A 100 9.95 -10.95 11.90
CA ALA A 100 10.96 -11.66 12.70
C ALA A 100 11.96 -10.68 13.32
N ALA A 101 12.43 -9.68 12.57
CA ALA A 101 13.29 -8.61 13.11
C ALA A 101 12.61 -7.83 14.25
N GLY A 102 11.30 -7.59 14.13
CA GLY A 102 10.50 -6.97 15.19
C GLY A 102 10.45 -7.79 16.48
N PHE A 103 10.26 -9.12 16.37
CA PHE A 103 10.33 -10.01 17.52
C PHE A 103 11.73 -10.05 18.14
N THR A 104 12.78 -10.03 17.33
CA THR A 104 14.15 -9.93 17.86
C THR A 104 14.36 -8.62 18.62
N ALA A 105 13.86 -7.50 18.10
CA ALA A 105 13.92 -6.20 18.77
C ALA A 105 13.17 -6.21 20.11
N GLU A 106 11.96 -6.79 20.16
CA GLU A 106 11.17 -6.96 21.38
C GLU A 106 11.94 -7.76 22.44
N ARG A 107 12.56 -8.88 22.03
CA ARG A 107 13.36 -9.70 22.96
C ARG A 107 14.62 -8.99 23.43
N LEU A 108 15.24 -8.17 22.59
CA LEU A 108 16.44 -7.40 22.96
C LEU A 108 16.10 -6.28 23.95
N ASN A 109 15.02 -5.54 23.68
CA ASN A 109 14.54 -4.46 24.56
C ASN A 109 14.15 -4.97 25.96
N ALA A 110 13.77 -6.23 26.09
CA ALA A 110 13.39 -6.85 27.37
C ALA A 110 14.58 -7.30 28.23
N LEU A 111 15.81 -7.25 27.72
CA LEU A 111 17.00 -7.65 28.48
C LEU A 111 17.40 -6.59 29.52
N PRO A 112 17.95 -7.00 30.68
CA PRO A 112 18.43 -6.07 31.70
C PRO A 112 19.48 -5.10 31.17
N GLU A 113 19.40 -3.84 31.58
CA GLU A 113 20.32 -2.78 31.13
C GLU A 113 21.78 -3.08 31.52
N SER A 114 21.98 -3.82 32.61
CA SER A 114 23.31 -4.23 33.11
C SER A 114 24.09 -5.13 32.16
N LEU A 115 23.45 -5.72 31.15
CA LEU A 115 24.14 -6.50 30.11
C LEU A 115 24.83 -5.62 29.06
N TRP A 116 24.50 -4.32 29.00
CA TRP A 116 25.03 -3.40 28.00
C TRP A 116 26.14 -2.54 28.60
N GLN A 117 27.32 -2.57 27.99
CA GLN A 117 28.43 -1.70 28.37
C GLN A 117 28.12 -0.21 28.08
N THR A 118 27.28 0.03 27.08
CA THR A 118 26.76 1.34 26.70
C THR A 118 25.23 1.27 26.65
N PRO A 119 24.51 2.10 27.41
CA PRO A 119 23.05 2.17 27.35
C PRO A 119 22.54 2.45 25.94
N PHE A 120 21.42 1.85 25.56
CA PHE A 120 20.72 2.26 24.35
C PHE A 120 20.07 3.63 24.61
N GLU A 121 20.38 4.64 23.78
CA GLU A 121 19.71 5.95 23.88
C GLU A 121 18.20 5.85 23.65
N LYS A 122 17.76 4.89 22.82
CA LYS A 122 16.35 4.63 22.48
C LYS A 122 16.11 3.14 22.26
N PRO A 123 14.93 2.61 22.66
CA PRO A 123 14.57 1.22 22.40
C PRO A 123 14.46 0.97 20.88
N LEU A 124 14.77 -0.27 20.48
CA LEU A 124 14.62 -0.68 19.08
C LEU A 124 13.13 -0.69 18.70
N LYS A 125 12.85 -0.40 17.42
CA LYS A 125 11.49 -0.50 16.88
C LYS A 125 11.06 -1.97 16.83
N GLU A 126 10.00 -2.31 17.55
CA GLU A 126 9.44 -3.67 17.60
C GLU A 126 8.44 -3.93 16.45
N ARG A 127 7.79 -2.88 15.95
CA ARG A 127 6.81 -2.95 14.86
C ARG A 127 7.43 -2.67 13.50
N LEU A 128 8.30 -3.58 13.06
CA LEU A 128 9.02 -3.46 11.77
C LEU A 128 8.27 -4.05 10.58
N GLY A 129 7.29 -4.92 10.81
CA GLY A 129 6.51 -5.58 9.77
C GLY A 129 5.01 -5.60 10.04
N HIS A 130 4.28 -6.36 9.22
CA HIS A 130 2.84 -6.55 9.34
C HIS A 130 2.52 -7.97 9.78
N SER A 131 1.38 -8.15 10.45
CA SER A 131 0.87 -9.50 10.68
C SER A 131 0.40 -10.12 9.35
N ARG A 132 0.41 -11.47 9.26
CA ARG A 132 -0.11 -12.17 8.07
C ARG A 132 -1.57 -11.76 7.76
N LYS A 133 -2.38 -11.51 8.78
CA LYS A 133 -3.76 -11.04 8.64
C LYS A 133 -3.83 -9.62 8.05
N GLU A 134 -2.97 -8.72 8.52
CA GLU A 134 -2.90 -7.35 7.98
C GLU A 134 -2.50 -7.32 6.51
N VAL A 135 -1.53 -8.17 6.14
CA VAL A 135 -1.12 -8.34 4.74
C VAL A 135 -2.25 -8.93 3.91
N LEU A 136 -2.94 -9.98 4.41
CA LEU A 136 -4.07 -10.59 3.71
C LEU A 136 -5.22 -9.60 3.47
N VAL A 137 -5.60 -8.82 4.48
CA VAL A 137 -6.66 -7.80 4.32
C VAL A 137 -6.22 -6.73 3.32
N GLY A 138 -4.97 -6.26 3.41
CA GLY A 138 -4.40 -5.32 2.45
C GLY A 138 -4.39 -5.88 1.02
N SER A 139 -4.00 -7.15 0.85
CA SER A 139 -3.90 -7.79 -0.46
C SER A 139 -5.24 -8.03 -1.15
N LEU A 140 -6.33 -8.01 -0.39
CA LEU A 140 -7.70 -8.07 -0.93
C LEU A 140 -8.25 -6.66 -1.20
N LEU A 141 -7.95 -5.71 -0.31
CA LEU A 141 -8.37 -4.32 -0.44
C LEU A 141 -7.75 -3.66 -1.69
N GLY A 142 -6.50 -4.00 -2.01
CA GLY A 142 -5.78 -3.50 -3.19
C GLY A 142 -6.53 -3.73 -4.50
N PRO A 143 -6.72 -4.99 -4.93
CA PRO A 143 -7.47 -5.33 -6.13
C PRO A 143 -8.89 -4.79 -6.12
N MET A 144 -9.57 -4.82 -4.96
CA MET A 144 -10.92 -4.28 -4.84
C MET A 144 -10.96 -2.79 -5.23
N ILE A 145 -10.07 -1.96 -4.67
CA ILE A 145 -10.03 -0.53 -4.99
C ILE A 145 -9.60 -0.32 -6.44
N ALA A 146 -8.53 -1.00 -6.87
CA ALA A 146 -7.92 -0.73 -8.16
C ALA A 146 -8.82 -1.16 -9.34
N LEU A 147 -9.44 -2.33 -9.24
CA LEU A 147 -10.33 -2.84 -10.29
C LEU A 147 -11.64 -2.06 -10.34
N LEU A 148 -12.23 -1.70 -9.19
CA LEU A 148 -13.43 -0.86 -9.17
C LEU A 148 -13.13 0.52 -9.76
N GLY A 149 -12.02 1.15 -9.36
CA GLY A 149 -11.60 2.42 -9.89
C GLY A 149 -11.41 2.40 -11.41
N LEU A 150 -10.64 1.43 -11.91
CA LEU A 150 -10.44 1.27 -13.35
C LEU A 150 -11.74 0.99 -14.11
N ASN A 151 -12.60 0.13 -13.58
CA ASN A 151 -13.82 -0.28 -14.27
C ASN A 151 -14.88 0.82 -14.32
N PHE A 152 -15.03 1.61 -13.25
CA PHE A 152 -16.09 2.62 -13.15
C PHE A 152 -15.64 4.03 -13.53
N LEU A 153 -14.37 4.37 -13.30
CA LEU A 153 -13.87 5.74 -13.43
C LEU A 153 -12.77 5.87 -14.50
N GLY A 154 -12.20 4.75 -14.94
CA GLY A 154 -11.19 4.74 -15.99
C GLY A 154 -9.82 5.30 -15.54
N SER A 155 -9.08 5.86 -16.49
CA SER A 155 -7.83 6.56 -16.21
C SER A 155 -8.06 7.92 -15.53
N PRO A 156 -7.05 8.52 -14.87
CA PRO A 156 -7.17 9.85 -14.29
C PRO A 156 -7.66 10.92 -15.27
N LEU A 157 -7.23 10.92 -16.54
CA LEU A 157 -7.74 11.85 -17.54
C LEU A 157 -9.22 11.59 -17.84
N GLN A 158 -9.63 10.33 -18.00
CA GLN A 158 -11.04 9.99 -18.21
C GLN A 158 -11.90 10.45 -17.03
N LEU A 159 -11.42 10.26 -15.80
CA LEU A 159 -12.09 10.77 -14.61
C LEU A 159 -12.20 12.31 -14.62
N THR A 160 -11.13 13.03 -14.99
CA THR A 160 -11.22 14.49 -15.11
C THR A 160 -12.23 14.93 -16.16
N GLN A 161 -12.28 14.25 -17.31
CA GLN A 161 -13.25 14.55 -18.36
C GLN A 161 -14.68 14.27 -17.89
N LEU A 162 -14.92 13.17 -17.18
CA LEU A 162 -16.23 12.87 -16.60
C LEU A 162 -16.68 13.95 -15.60
N ILE A 163 -15.77 14.41 -14.74
CA ILE A 163 -16.06 15.45 -13.76
C ILE A 163 -16.31 16.79 -14.46
N THR A 164 -15.47 17.18 -15.42
CA THR A 164 -15.66 18.41 -16.20
C THR A 164 -17.00 18.37 -16.93
N ASN A 165 -17.31 17.30 -17.66
CA ASN A 165 -18.59 17.16 -18.36
C ASN A 165 -19.80 17.19 -17.42
N ALA A 166 -19.65 16.72 -16.17
CA ALA A 166 -20.71 16.80 -15.17
C ALA A 166 -20.87 18.20 -14.55
N LEU A 167 -19.82 19.03 -14.61
CA LEU A 167 -19.77 20.37 -14.02
C LEU A 167 -19.94 21.52 -15.05
N GLY A 168 -19.77 21.25 -16.35
CA GLY A 168 -19.93 22.21 -17.46
C GLY A 168 -18.60 22.65 -18.06
#